data_AF-A0A0G4EXD4-F1
#
_entry.id   AF-A0A0G4EXD4-F1
#
_cell.length_a   1.000
_cell.length_b   1.000
_cell.length_c   1.000
_cell.angle_alpha   90.00
_cell.angle_beta   90.00
_cell.angle_gamma   90.00
#
_symmetry.space_group_name_H-M   'P 1'
#
loop_
_entity.id
_entity.type
_entity.pdbx_description
1 polymer ?
#
loop_
_entity_poly.entity_id
_entity_poly.type
_entity_poly.pdbx_seq_one_letter_code
_entity_poly.pdbx_strand_id
1 'polypeptide(L)'
;MDKTALKLKEQLEEAWTDLCCVQYQLTQKLEGLYGKDLCPSKLLQRLDAVQERTKNIQDQYKDVLEQRYSLTKKLGEVLLKNEQDLHDLVDGLKLGSVPGVDTTLGRQFKDTYNRHMKALSSSLPSGGSPLPSPSSPFHLPPPAVARDDGPPPHSTTDGSPTVEELVPCFNDVSIADAQNETQEYEGREFDGGSDEGARLRPPLRQQRKEAMLTVAKGGRQGMAGRMAAKKGGGASAHTLVAVTSADFAAVPKLTKGNATLEEVNKAYLTIGKIIQKRGNSLKPILPADLQREGVDVVSRTGKEKLLVLRHLKLIQVNARDGSIMLA
;
A
#
# COMPACT_ATOMS: atom_id res chain seq x y z
N MET A 1 -36.90 -43.31 24.12
CA MET A 1 -36.00 -43.50 22.97
C MET A 1 -35.53 -44.93 22.96
N ASP A 2 -35.62 -45.60 21.81
CA ASP A 2 -35.29 -47.02 21.69
C ASP A 2 -33.79 -47.27 21.89
N LYS A 3 -33.44 -48.36 22.58
CA LYS A 3 -32.05 -48.78 22.81
C LYS A 3 -31.26 -48.93 21.50
N THR A 4 -31.95 -49.24 20.41
CA THR A 4 -31.39 -49.31 19.05
C THR A 4 -30.94 -47.95 18.51
N ALA A 5 -31.69 -46.88 18.79
CA ALA A 5 -31.34 -45.53 18.35
C ALA A 5 -30.10 -44.99 19.08
N LEU A 6 -29.95 -45.29 20.38
CA LEU A 6 -28.75 -44.95 21.14
C LEU A 6 -27.50 -45.67 20.60
N LYS A 7 -27.61 -46.97 20.35
CA LYS A 7 -26.51 -47.77 19.78
C LYS A 7 -26.09 -47.27 18.39
N LEU A 8 -27.05 -46.90 17.55
CA LEU A 8 -26.75 -46.34 16.22
C LEU A 8 -26.02 -44.99 16.34
N LYS A 9 -26.41 -44.14 17.30
CA LYS A 9 -25.74 -42.87 17.54
C LYS A 9 -24.29 -43.07 17.98
N GLU A 10 -24.04 -43.99 18.91
CA GLU A 10 -22.67 -44.32 19.34
C GLU A 10 -21.82 -44.83 18.18
N GLN A 11 -22.37 -45.71 17.34
CA GLN A 11 -21.67 -46.20 16.15
C GLN A 11 -21.38 -45.08 15.12
N LEU A 12 -22.29 -44.11 14.98
CA LEU A 12 -22.11 -42.98 14.08
C LEU A 12 -21.01 -42.03 14.59
N GLU A 13 -20.97 -41.77 15.90
CA GLU A 13 -19.95 -40.97 16.57
C GLU A 13 -18.56 -41.64 16.47
N GLU A 14 -18.50 -42.96 16.67
CA GLU A 14 -17.28 -43.75 16.50
C GLU A 14 -16.78 -43.68 15.05
N ALA A 15 -17.65 -43.96 14.07
CA ALA A 15 -17.31 -43.87 12.65
C ALA A 15 -16.89 -42.46 12.22
N TRP A 16 -17.50 -41.43 12.79
CA TRP A 16 -17.13 -40.04 12.54
C TRP A 16 -15.72 -39.72 13.08
N THR A 17 -15.43 -40.18 14.29
CA THR A 17 -14.11 -40.02 14.92
C THR A 17 -13.02 -40.73 14.11
N ASP A 18 -13.28 -41.94 13.64
CA ASP A 18 -12.37 -42.69 12.77
C ASP A 18 -12.11 -41.97 11.45
N LEU A 19 -13.15 -41.41 10.83
CA LEU A 19 -13.03 -40.63 9.61
C LEU A 19 -12.15 -39.38 9.82
N CYS A 20 -12.34 -38.66 10.94
CA CYS A 20 -11.49 -37.54 11.31
C CYS A 20 -10.02 -37.95 11.52
N CYS A 21 -9.77 -39.10 12.14
CA CYS A 21 -8.42 -39.65 12.31
C CYS A 21 -7.74 -39.95 10.97
N VAL A 22 -8.46 -40.58 10.03
CA VAL A 22 -7.95 -40.87 8.67
C VAL A 22 -7.64 -39.57 7.93
N GLN A 23 -8.53 -38.58 7.98
CA GLN A 23 -8.32 -37.27 7.36
C GLN A 23 -7.08 -36.56 7.92
N TYR A 24 -6.91 -36.59 9.24
CA TYR A 24 -5.74 -36.01 9.90
C TYR A 24 -4.43 -36.69 9.46
N GLN A 25 -4.41 -38.03 9.43
CA GLN A 25 -3.23 -38.78 9.00
C GLN A 25 -2.87 -38.53 7.52
N LEU A 26 -3.86 -38.45 6.64
CA LEU A 26 -3.65 -38.09 5.24
C LEU A 26 -3.06 -36.68 5.13
N THR A 27 -3.58 -35.73 5.91
CA THR A 27 -3.07 -34.35 5.95
C THR A 27 -1.61 -34.30 6.40
N GLN A 28 -1.26 -35.02 7.48
CA GLN A 28 0.11 -35.13 7.96
C GLN A 28 1.05 -35.76 6.93
N LYS A 29 0.61 -36.83 6.24
CA LYS A 29 1.40 -37.46 5.17
C LYS A 29 1.61 -36.53 3.98
N LEU A 30 0.58 -35.79 3.58
CA LEU A 30 0.68 -34.78 2.51
C LEU A 30 1.60 -33.63 2.93
N GLU A 31 1.51 -33.16 4.17
CA GLU A 31 2.41 -32.13 4.70
C GLU A 31 3.87 -32.61 4.75
N GLY A 32 4.10 -33.89 5.02
CA GLY A 32 5.42 -34.51 4.94
C GLY A 32 5.96 -34.65 3.51
N LEU A 33 5.10 -34.96 2.53
CA LEU A 33 5.50 -35.15 1.13
C LEU A 33 5.75 -33.84 0.40
N TYR A 34 4.88 -32.86 0.58
CA TYR A 34 4.90 -31.60 -0.17
C TYR A 34 5.52 -30.45 0.64
N GLY A 35 5.67 -30.61 1.95
CA GLY A 35 6.09 -29.53 2.84
C GLY A 35 4.92 -28.68 3.33
N LYS A 36 5.16 -27.95 4.43
CA LYS A 36 4.12 -27.17 5.13
C LYS A 36 3.45 -26.09 4.29
N ASP A 37 4.11 -25.61 3.24
CA ASP A 37 3.60 -24.53 2.39
C ASP A 37 2.80 -24.98 1.16
N LEU A 38 2.89 -26.26 0.81
CA LEU A 38 2.29 -26.84 -0.39
C LEU A 38 1.09 -27.76 -0.07
N CYS A 39 0.64 -27.77 1.19
CA CYS A 39 -0.60 -28.46 1.55
C CYS A 39 -1.77 -27.93 0.70
N PRO A 40 -2.55 -28.80 0.03
CA PRO A 40 -3.65 -28.38 -0.84
C PRO A 40 -4.67 -27.44 -0.16
N SER A 41 -4.94 -27.66 1.13
CA SER A 41 -5.84 -26.80 1.93
C SER A 41 -5.30 -25.37 2.07
N LYS A 42 -4.02 -25.21 2.42
CA LYS A 42 -3.38 -23.90 2.53
C LYS A 42 -3.27 -23.22 1.16
N LEU A 43 -3.05 -24.00 0.09
CA LEU A 43 -3.00 -23.49 -1.27
C LEU A 43 -4.36 -22.95 -1.73
N LEU A 44 -5.45 -23.65 -1.43
CA LEU A 44 -6.81 -23.17 -1.68
C LEU A 44 -7.11 -21.89 -0.89
N GLN A 45 -6.76 -21.86 0.40
CA GLN A 45 -6.93 -20.65 1.22
C GLN A 45 -6.12 -19.45 0.67
N ARG A 46 -4.90 -19.69 0.21
CA ARG A 46 -4.07 -18.68 -0.45
C ARG A 46 -4.70 -18.21 -1.76
N LEU A 47 -5.25 -19.14 -2.55
CA LEU A 47 -5.93 -18.83 -3.80
C LEU A 47 -7.17 -17.94 -3.56
N ASP A 48 -8.00 -18.28 -2.57
CA ASP A 48 -9.17 -17.48 -2.19
C ASP A 48 -8.77 -16.06 -1.77
N ALA A 49 -7.72 -15.94 -0.94
CA ALA A 49 -7.20 -14.64 -0.53
C ALA A 49 -6.66 -13.81 -1.72
N VAL A 50 -6.02 -14.45 -2.70
CA VAL A 50 -5.57 -13.79 -3.94
C VAL A 50 -6.76 -13.37 -4.81
N GLN A 51 -7.79 -14.21 -4.92
CA GLN A 51 -9.02 -13.87 -5.65
C GLN A 51 -9.73 -12.66 -5.02
N GLU A 52 -9.86 -12.64 -3.70
CA GLU A 52 -10.47 -11.53 -2.97
C GLU A 52 -9.68 -10.22 -3.15
N ARG A 53 -8.35 -10.28 -3.04
CA ARG A 53 -7.48 -9.11 -3.30
C ARG A 53 -7.61 -8.62 -4.73
N THR A 54 -7.68 -9.53 -5.70
CA THR A 54 -7.86 -9.20 -7.11
C THR A 54 -9.18 -8.49 -7.34
N LYS A 55 -10.27 -8.99 -6.74
CA LYS A 55 -11.59 -8.36 -6.78
C LYS A 55 -11.56 -6.96 -6.18
N ASN A 56 -10.94 -6.78 -5.01
CA ASN A 56 -10.80 -5.47 -4.37
C ASN A 56 -10.02 -4.48 -5.25
N ILE A 57 -8.92 -4.92 -5.88
CA ILE A 57 -8.16 -4.08 -6.82
C ILE A 57 -9.00 -3.71 -8.05
N GLN A 58 -9.81 -4.63 -8.57
CA GLN A 58 -10.73 -4.35 -9.69
C GLN A 58 -11.79 -3.31 -9.30
N ASP A 59 -12.37 -3.42 -8.11
CA ASP A 59 -13.36 -2.47 -7.59
C ASP A 59 -12.71 -1.07 -7.41
N GLN A 60 -11.53 -1.00 -6.82
CA GLN A 60 -10.76 0.25 -6.69
C GLN A 60 -10.44 0.88 -8.04
N TYR A 61 -10.05 0.07 -9.03
CA TYR A 61 -9.77 0.55 -10.38
C TYR A 61 -11.03 1.14 -11.04
N LYS A 62 -12.18 0.50 -10.84
CA LYS A 62 -13.48 0.99 -11.32
C LYS A 62 -13.83 2.35 -10.70
N ASP A 63 -13.65 2.50 -9.38
CA ASP A 63 -13.88 3.77 -8.68
C ASP A 63 -12.99 4.90 -9.23
N VAL A 64 -11.70 4.62 -9.47
CA VAL A 64 -10.76 5.59 -10.04
C VAL A 64 -11.18 5.99 -11.47
N LEU A 65 -11.65 5.04 -12.28
CA LEU A 65 -12.16 5.33 -13.61
C LEU A 65 -13.42 6.22 -13.58
N GLU A 66 -14.35 5.94 -12.67
CA GLU A 66 -15.56 6.77 -12.48
C GLU A 66 -15.21 8.19 -12.02
N GLN A 67 -14.26 8.33 -11.09
CA GLN A 67 -13.75 9.64 -10.66
C GLN A 67 -13.10 10.41 -11.81
N ARG A 68 -12.25 9.75 -12.60
CA ARG A 68 -11.61 10.36 -13.78
C ARG A 68 -12.66 10.82 -14.78
N TYR A 69 -13.67 10.00 -15.06
CA TYR A 69 -14.76 10.36 -15.96
C TYR A 69 -15.54 11.58 -15.46
N SER A 70 -15.91 11.60 -14.17
CA SER A 70 -16.61 12.72 -13.54
C SER A 70 -15.80 14.02 -13.60
N LEU A 71 -14.50 13.97 -13.29
CA LEU A 71 -13.61 15.13 -13.37
C LEU A 71 -13.46 15.65 -14.81
N THR A 72 -13.30 14.73 -15.77
CA THR A 72 -13.19 15.09 -17.19
C THR A 72 -14.48 15.77 -17.68
N LYS A 73 -15.64 15.26 -17.27
CA LYS A 73 -16.94 15.87 -17.58
C LYS A 73 -17.07 17.29 -17.00
N LYS A 74 -16.78 17.46 -15.70
CA LYS A 74 -16.83 18.78 -15.04
C LYS A 74 -15.86 19.78 -15.67
N LEU A 75 -14.65 19.33 -16.02
CA LEU A 75 -13.68 20.17 -16.72
C LEU A 75 -14.20 20.60 -18.09
N GLY A 76 -14.83 19.69 -18.84
CA GLY A 76 -15.47 20.00 -20.12
C GLY A 76 -16.60 21.03 -19.97
N GLU A 77 -17.46 20.90 -18.95
CA GLU A 77 -18.53 21.86 -18.66
C GLU A 77 -17.98 23.27 -18.34
N VAL A 78 -16.92 23.35 -17.53
CA VAL A 78 -16.27 24.63 -17.19
C VAL A 78 -15.62 25.28 -18.41
N LEU A 79 -14.93 24.50 -19.24
CA LEU A 79 -14.29 25.02 -20.46
C LEU A 79 -15.32 25.50 -21.49
N LEU A 80 -16.43 24.78 -21.64
CA LEU A 80 -17.53 25.18 -22.52
C LEU A 80 -18.18 26.50 -22.04
N LYS A 81 -18.39 26.64 -20.73
CA LYS A 81 -18.91 27.89 -20.16
C LYS A 81 -17.93 29.05 -20.39
N ASN A 82 -16.64 28.85 -20.15
CA ASN A 82 -15.64 29.88 -20.41
C ASN A 82 -15.57 30.28 -21.90
N GLU A 83 -15.76 29.33 -22.82
CA GLU A 83 -15.85 29.61 -24.26
C GLU A 83 -17.07 30.50 -24.57
N GLN A 84 -18.23 30.20 -23.98
CA GLN A 84 -19.44 31.02 -24.10
C GLN A 84 -19.23 32.43 -23.54
N ASP A 85 -18.71 32.55 -22.32
CA ASP A 85 -18.44 33.83 -21.66
C ASP A 85 -17.46 34.70 -22.50
N LEU A 86 -16.46 34.08 -23.13
CA LEU A 86 -15.54 34.77 -24.05
C LEU A 86 -16.24 35.22 -25.34
N HIS A 87 -17.12 34.40 -25.90
CA HIS A 87 -17.91 34.76 -27.07
C HIS A 87 -18.83 35.95 -26.78
N ASP A 88 -19.53 35.94 -25.63
CA ASP A 88 -20.40 37.04 -25.19
C ASP A 88 -19.60 38.34 -24.98
N LEU A 89 -18.39 38.24 -24.40
CA LEU A 89 -17.50 39.39 -24.23
C LEU A 89 -17.05 39.97 -25.58
N VAL A 90 -16.67 39.10 -26.52
CA VAL A 90 -16.25 39.51 -27.87
C VAL A 90 -17.41 40.16 -28.63
N ASP A 91 -18.62 39.62 -28.54
CA ASP A 91 -19.79 40.18 -29.20
C ASP A 91 -20.25 41.49 -28.55
N GLY A 92 -20.11 41.62 -27.22
CA GLY A 92 -20.27 42.87 -26.49
C GLY A 92 -19.24 43.94 -26.92
N LEU A 93 -18.00 43.56 -27.20
CA LEU A 93 -16.96 44.47 -27.69
C LEU A 93 -17.19 44.88 -29.16
N LYS A 94 -17.74 44.02 -30.02
CA LYS A 94 -18.08 44.38 -31.41
C LYS A 94 -19.15 45.47 -31.51
N LEU A 95 -20.01 45.61 -30.49
CA LEU A 95 -20.96 46.72 -30.38
C LEU A 95 -20.25 48.07 -30.12
N GLY A 96 -18.97 48.07 -29.73
CA GLY A 96 -18.08 49.23 -29.75
C GLY A 96 -16.99 49.04 -30.79
N SER A 97 -17.26 49.36 -32.06
CA SER A 97 -16.29 49.28 -33.16
C SER A 97 -15.01 50.05 -32.86
N VAL A 98 -14.02 49.38 -32.27
CA VAL A 98 -12.64 49.84 -32.16
C VAL A 98 -11.86 49.13 -33.27
N PRO A 99 -11.57 49.81 -34.39
CA PRO A 99 -10.77 49.23 -35.46
C PRO A 99 -9.35 48.94 -34.96
N GLY A 100 -8.92 47.68 -35.02
CA GLY A 100 -7.52 47.28 -34.75
C GLY A 100 -7.31 46.16 -33.73
N VAL A 101 -8.36 45.58 -33.13
CA VAL A 101 -8.18 44.46 -32.19
C VAL A 101 -7.95 43.14 -32.95
N ASP A 102 -6.78 42.56 -32.74
CA ASP A 102 -6.29 41.37 -33.44
C ASP A 102 -7.04 40.10 -33.01
N THR A 103 -7.68 39.43 -33.96
CA THR A 103 -8.54 38.24 -33.73
C THR A 103 -7.74 36.93 -33.63
N THR A 104 -6.42 37.01 -33.74
CA THR A 104 -5.50 35.86 -33.70
C THR A 104 -5.53 35.08 -32.38
N LEU A 105 -5.67 35.77 -31.24
CA LEU A 105 -5.64 35.12 -29.92
C LEU A 105 -6.82 34.16 -29.70
N GLY A 106 -8.02 34.55 -30.11
CA GLY A 106 -9.21 33.70 -30.00
C GLY A 106 -9.10 32.42 -30.84
N ARG A 107 -8.51 32.53 -32.04
CA ARG A 107 -8.27 31.38 -32.93
C ARG A 107 -7.24 30.42 -32.33
N GLN A 108 -6.14 30.94 -31.78
CA GLN A 108 -5.12 30.15 -31.10
C GLN A 108 -5.66 29.40 -29.87
N PHE A 109 -6.51 30.05 -29.07
CA PHE A 109 -7.15 29.41 -27.92
C PHE A 109 -8.04 28.24 -28.37
N LYS A 110 -8.89 28.46 -29.37
CA LYS A 110 -9.79 27.42 -29.92
C LYS A 110 -9.02 26.22 -30.47
N ASP A 111 -7.94 26.44 -31.21
CA ASP A 111 -7.13 25.36 -31.76
C ASP A 111 -6.41 24.55 -30.66
N THR A 112 -5.92 25.23 -29.64
CA THR A 112 -5.26 24.59 -28.49
C THR A 112 -6.25 23.76 -27.67
N TYR A 113 -7.46 24.28 -27.43
CA TYR A 113 -8.54 23.57 -26.76
C TYR A 113 -8.96 22.30 -27.52
N ASN A 114 -9.22 22.42 -28.82
CA ASN A 114 -9.60 21.28 -29.66
C ASN A 114 -8.53 20.18 -29.68
N ARG A 115 -7.25 20.57 -29.71
CA ARG A 115 -6.13 19.63 -29.67
C ARG A 115 -6.07 18.87 -28.34
N HIS A 116 -6.28 19.56 -27.21
CA HIS A 116 -6.35 18.91 -25.90
C HIS A 116 -7.55 17.99 -25.76
N MET A 117 -8.73 18.40 -26.22
CA MET A 117 -9.94 17.56 -26.17
C MET A 117 -9.82 16.32 -27.06
N LYS A 118 -9.16 16.44 -28.22
CA LYS A 118 -8.84 15.31 -29.10
C LYS A 118 -7.84 14.34 -28.45
N ALA A 119 -6.79 14.88 -27.81
CA ALA A 119 -5.81 14.06 -27.08
C ALA A 119 -6.45 13.29 -25.91
N LEU A 120 -7.35 13.96 -25.17
CA LEU A 120 -8.09 13.33 -24.07
C LEU A 120 -9.01 12.21 -24.58
N SER A 121 -9.74 12.44 -25.67
CA SER A 121 -10.61 11.41 -26.27
C SER A 121 -9.84 10.25 -26.90
N SER A 122 -8.63 10.47 -27.44
CA SER A 122 -7.75 9.37 -27.91
C SER A 122 -6.99 8.64 -26.81
N SER A 123 -6.80 9.26 -25.64
CA SER A 123 -6.08 8.67 -24.49
C SER A 123 -6.95 7.80 -23.59
N LEU A 124 -8.27 7.88 -23.74
CA LEU A 124 -9.16 6.86 -23.20
C LEU A 124 -8.90 5.60 -24.02
N PRO A 125 -8.56 4.45 -23.40
CA PRO A 125 -8.43 3.21 -24.14
C PRO A 125 -9.75 3.01 -24.88
N SER A 126 -9.76 3.22 -26.21
CA SER A 126 -10.92 2.94 -27.03
C SER A 126 -11.26 1.49 -26.74
N GLY A 127 -12.48 1.28 -26.23
CA GLY A 127 -12.92 0.08 -25.53
C GLY A 127 -12.06 -1.12 -25.89
N GLY A 128 -11.22 -1.52 -24.93
CA GLY A 128 -10.38 -2.70 -25.06
C GLY A 128 -11.23 -3.81 -25.65
N SER A 129 -10.66 -4.53 -26.62
CA SER A 129 -11.20 -5.80 -27.11
C SER A 129 -11.86 -6.52 -25.94
N PRO A 130 -13.13 -6.93 -26.07
CA PRO A 130 -13.90 -7.46 -24.96
C PRO A 130 -13.03 -8.45 -24.20
N LEU A 131 -12.80 -8.15 -22.90
CA LEU A 131 -12.10 -9.04 -21.99
C LEU A 131 -12.61 -10.46 -22.29
N PRO A 132 -11.73 -11.43 -22.58
CA PRO A 132 -12.16 -12.78 -22.90
C PRO A 132 -13.08 -13.23 -21.77
N SER A 133 -14.34 -13.44 -22.12
CA SER A 133 -15.36 -13.91 -21.20
C SER A 133 -14.82 -15.15 -20.47
N PRO A 134 -14.86 -15.21 -19.13
CA PRO A 134 -14.27 -16.29 -18.33
C PRO A 134 -15.02 -17.64 -18.48
N SER A 135 -15.80 -17.82 -19.54
CA SER A 135 -16.66 -18.98 -19.80
C SER A 135 -16.08 -19.97 -20.80
N SER A 136 -14.78 -19.91 -21.14
CA SER A 136 -14.15 -21.01 -21.88
C SER A 136 -13.53 -22.00 -20.88
N PRO A 137 -14.13 -23.19 -20.67
CA PRO A 137 -13.53 -24.20 -19.82
C PRO A 137 -12.17 -24.58 -20.39
N PHE A 138 -11.17 -24.68 -19.52
CA PHE A 138 -9.82 -25.14 -19.83
C PHE A 138 -9.85 -26.29 -20.83
N HIS A 139 -9.56 -25.99 -22.10
CA HIS A 139 -9.30 -27.02 -23.09
C HIS A 139 -7.87 -27.48 -22.84
N LEU A 140 -7.71 -28.38 -21.86
CA LEU A 140 -6.48 -29.12 -21.69
C LEU A 140 -6.22 -29.84 -23.01
N PRO A 141 -5.03 -29.68 -23.61
CA PRO A 141 -4.67 -30.45 -24.79
C PRO A 141 -4.79 -31.95 -24.44
N PRO A 142 -5.32 -32.78 -25.35
CA PRO A 142 -5.45 -34.21 -25.08
C PRO A 142 -4.08 -34.79 -24.72
N PRO A 143 -4.02 -35.73 -23.75
CA PRO A 143 -2.76 -36.38 -23.41
C PRO A 143 -2.20 -37.02 -24.68
N ALA A 144 -0.97 -36.68 -25.02
CA ALA A 144 -0.26 -37.29 -26.12
C ALA A 144 -0.29 -38.81 -25.92
N VAL A 145 -0.96 -39.50 -26.85
CA VAL A 145 -0.98 -40.96 -26.90
C VAL A 145 0.47 -41.42 -26.95
N ALA A 146 0.90 -42.09 -25.88
CA ALA A 146 2.21 -42.72 -25.80
C ALA A 146 2.34 -43.67 -26.99
N ARG A 147 3.22 -43.32 -27.93
CA ARG A 147 3.71 -44.28 -28.91
C ARG A 147 4.63 -45.24 -28.17
N ASP A 148 4.21 -46.50 -28.20
CA ASP A 148 4.95 -47.67 -27.79
C ASP A 148 6.14 -47.87 -28.75
N ASP A 149 7.24 -47.16 -28.48
CA ASP A 149 8.53 -47.41 -29.11
C ASP A 149 9.40 -48.17 -28.10
N GLY A 150 9.79 -49.38 -28.51
CA GLY A 150 10.43 -50.39 -27.68
C GLY A 150 11.79 -49.99 -27.09
N PRO A 151 12.33 -50.84 -26.18
CA PRO A 151 13.49 -50.51 -25.37
C PRO A 151 14.79 -50.43 -26.21
N PRO A 152 15.58 -49.34 -26.11
CA PRO A 152 16.92 -49.31 -26.66
C PRO A 152 17.92 -50.05 -25.76
N PRO A 153 18.99 -50.62 -26.33
CA PRO A 153 19.95 -51.45 -25.61
C PRO A 153 20.85 -50.64 -24.68
N HIS A 154 21.21 -51.28 -23.57
CA HIS A 154 22.12 -50.80 -22.55
C HIS A 154 23.50 -50.45 -23.14
N SER A 155 23.92 -49.20 -22.98
CA SER A 155 25.33 -48.82 -23.05
C SER A 155 25.69 -48.02 -21.80
N THR A 156 26.44 -48.70 -20.94
CA THR A 156 27.17 -48.18 -19.79
C THR A 156 28.18 -47.12 -20.23
N THR A 157 28.03 -45.90 -19.72
CA THR A 157 29.14 -44.92 -19.67
C THR A 157 28.99 -44.05 -18.43
N ASP A 158 29.92 -44.30 -17.50
CA ASP A 158 30.30 -43.41 -16.40
C ASP A 158 30.63 -42.00 -16.92
N GLY A 159 30.17 -40.98 -16.20
CA GLY A 159 30.55 -39.59 -16.45
C GLY A 159 29.62 -38.60 -15.77
N SER A 160 29.97 -38.18 -14.55
CA SER A 160 29.37 -37.05 -13.84
C SER A 160 29.20 -35.81 -14.72
N PRO A 161 28.18 -34.98 -14.43
CA PRO A 161 28.40 -33.55 -14.56
C PRO A 161 27.95 -32.76 -13.33
N THR A 162 28.91 -31.99 -12.83
CA THR A 162 28.73 -30.66 -12.25
C THR A 162 28.19 -29.74 -13.33
N VAL A 163 27.01 -29.11 -13.18
CA VAL A 163 26.71 -27.73 -13.60
C VAL A 163 25.44 -27.28 -12.85
N GLU A 164 25.58 -26.14 -12.18
CA GLU A 164 24.57 -25.34 -11.52
C GLU A 164 23.49 -24.86 -12.50
N GLU A 165 22.21 -25.07 -12.18
CA GLU A 165 21.13 -24.33 -12.82
C GLU A 165 20.32 -23.60 -11.76
N LEU A 166 20.43 -22.27 -11.80
CA LEU A 166 19.69 -21.31 -10.99
C LEU A 166 18.19 -21.47 -11.25
N VAL A 167 17.48 -22.05 -10.29
CA VAL A 167 16.04 -21.85 -10.13
C VAL A 167 15.86 -20.73 -9.11
N PRO A 168 15.22 -19.59 -9.45
CA PRO A 168 14.91 -18.57 -8.46
C PRO A 168 13.83 -19.10 -7.52
N CYS A 169 14.24 -19.44 -6.29
CA CYS A 169 13.35 -19.76 -5.19
C CYS A 169 12.39 -18.58 -4.92
N PHE A 170 11.11 -18.77 -5.22
CA PHE A 170 10.03 -17.98 -4.64
C PHE A 170 9.85 -18.42 -3.19
N ASN A 171 10.63 -17.83 -2.28
CA ASN A 171 10.46 -18.05 -0.85
C ASN A 171 9.71 -16.88 -0.18
N ASP A 172 8.73 -17.29 0.62
CA ASP A 172 8.27 -16.67 1.87
C ASP A 172 7.36 -15.43 1.82
N VAL A 173 6.07 -15.66 1.54
CA VAL A 173 4.99 -14.85 2.10
C VAL A 173 4.50 -15.53 3.38
N SER A 174 5.03 -15.09 4.53
CA SER A 174 4.54 -15.50 5.85
C SER A 174 3.08 -15.04 6.04
N ILE A 175 2.17 -16.01 6.15
CA ILE A 175 0.78 -15.80 6.58
C ILE A 175 0.75 -16.07 8.08
N ALA A 176 1.06 -15.04 8.86
CA ALA A 176 0.76 -14.99 10.27
C ALA A 176 -0.14 -13.78 10.45
N ASP A 177 -1.45 -13.95 10.26
CA ASP A 177 -2.53 -13.05 10.68
C ASP A 177 -3.88 -13.65 10.23
N ALA A 178 -4.29 -14.77 10.82
CA ALA A 178 -5.65 -15.32 10.62
C ALA A 178 -6.12 -16.18 11.81
N GLN A 179 -5.81 -15.78 13.05
CA GLN A 179 -6.39 -16.40 14.25
C GLN A 179 -6.45 -15.39 15.39
N ASN A 180 -7.42 -14.46 15.39
CA ASN A 180 -7.99 -13.93 16.62
C ASN A 180 -9.26 -13.10 16.33
N GLU A 181 -10.44 -13.73 16.23
CA GLU A 181 -11.73 -13.06 16.42
C GLU A 181 -12.85 -14.09 16.58
N THR A 182 -12.90 -14.71 17.75
CA THR A 182 -14.12 -15.33 18.29
C THR A 182 -14.10 -15.16 19.81
N GLN A 183 -14.51 -13.97 20.27
CA GLN A 183 -14.93 -13.77 21.65
C GLN A 183 -16.45 -13.60 21.68
N GLU A 184 -17.08 -14.67 22.18
CA GLU A 184 -18.27 -14.73 23.04
C GLU A 184 -19.03 -13.42 23.22
N TYR A 185 -20.19 -13.33 22.57
CA TYR A 185 -21.26 -12.40 22.90
C TYR A 185 -22.29 -13.15 23.74
N GLU A 186 -22.06 -13.24 25.05
CA GLU A 186 -23.10 -13.64 25.99
C GLU A 186 -23.93 -12.41 26.42
N GLY A 187 -25.24 -12.53 26.22
CA GLY A 187 -26.30 -12.02 27.09
C GLY A 187 -26.18 -10.61 27.66
N ARG A 188 -26.74 -9.63 26.95
CA ARG A 188 -27.40 -8.49 27.61
C ARG A 188 -28.81 -8.33 27.05
N GLU A 189 -29.75 -8.87 27.81
CA GLU A 189 -31.12 -8.35 27.87
C GLU A 189 -31.03 -6.86 28.27
N PHE A 190 -31.58 -5.97 27.46
CA PHE A 190 -31.81 -4.59 27.88
C PHE A 190 -33.21 -4.17 27.49
N ASP A 191 -33.94 -3.86 28.55
CA ASP A 191 -35.34 -3.48 28.61
C ASP A 191 -35.69 -2.31 27.70
N GLY A 192 -36.91 -2.37 27.17
CA GLY A 192 -37.55 -1.29 26.45
C GLY A 192 -37.84 -0.11 27.37
N GLY A 193 -37.41 1.07 26.95
CA GLY A 193 -37.75 2.34 27.59
C GLY A 193 -37.87 3.42 26.53
N SER A 194 -39.09 3.63 26.05
CA SER A 194 -39.51 4.81 25.30
C SER A 194 -39.30 6.06 26.15
N ASP A 195 -38.62 7.08 25.62
CA ASP A 195 -39.03 8.44 25.95
C ASP A 195 -38.56 9.48 24.92
N GLU A 196 -39.52 10.33 24.57
CA GLU A 196 -39.39 11.49 23.70
C GLU A 196 -38.45 12.53 24.32
N GLY A 197 -37.61 13.16 23.51
CA GLY A 197 -36.69 14.18 24.02
C GLY A 197 -36.02 15.01 22.94
N ALA A 198 -36.81 15.84 22.26
CA ALA A 198 -36.31 16.91 21.39
C ALA A 198 -35.29 17.78 22.14
N ARG A 199 -34.01 17.73 21.75
CA ARG A 199 -33.00 18.73 22.13
C ARG A 199 -32.31 19.32 20.91
N LEU A 200 -32.70 20.57 20.70
CA LEU A 200 -32.16 21.62 19.85
C LEU A 200 -30.63 21.57 19.70
N ARG A 201 -30.17 21.50 18.44
CA ARG A 201 -28.80 21.81 18.04
C ARG A 201 -28.54 23.32 18.15
N PRO A 202 -27.47 23.78 18.82
CA PRO A 202 -27.05 25.18 18.74
C PRO A 202 -26.26 25.45 17.43
N PRO A 203 -26.40 26.65 16.83
CA PRO A 203 -25.79 26.97 15.54
C PRO A 203 -24.29 27.32 15.62
N LEU A 204 -23.55 26.83 14.63
CA LEU A 204 -22.13 26.99 14.32
C LEU A 204 -21.73 28.45 13.98
N ARG A 205 -21.74 29.38 14.95
CA ARG A 205 -21.31 30.77 14.66
C ARG A 205 -20.51 31.50 15.76
N GLN A 206 -19.86 30.78 16.67
CA GLN A 206 -19.09 31.41 17.77
C GLN A 206 -17.64 30.93 17.96
N GLN A 207 -17.05 30.13 17.07
CA GLN A 207 -15.65 29.66 17.19
C GLN A 207 -14.64 30.38 16.27
N ARG A 208 -14.85 31.66 15.95
CA ARG A 208 -13.96 32.42 15.05
C ARG A 208 -13.33 33.69 15.65
N LYS A 209 -13.33 33.84 16.98
CA LYS A 209 -12.79 35.04 17.66
C LYS A 209 -11.57 34.85 18.57
N GLU A 210 -11.02 33.64 18.72
CA GLU A 210 -9.90 33.39 19.65
C GLU A 210 -8.55 33.05 18.99
N ALA A 211 -8.44 33.08 17.66
CA ALA A 211 -7.19 32.73 16.95
C ALA A 211 -6.37 33.93 16.41
N MET A 212 -6.69 35.17 16.78
CA MET A 212 -6.02 36.39 16.29
C MET A 212 -5.20 37.15 17.35
N LEU A 213 -4.59 36.46 18.33
CA LEU A 213 -3.78 37.13 19.35
C LEU A 213 -2.50 36.39 19.80
N THR A 214 -1.69 35.90 18.86
CA THR A 214 -0.30 35.48 19.17
C THR A 214 0.65 35.76 18.00
N VAL A 215 0.79 37.02 17.59
CA VAL A 215 1.91 37.50 16.76
C VAL A 215 2.40 38.82 17.35
N ALA A 216 3.30 38.76 18.33
CA ALA A 216 4.20 39.86 18.72
C ALA A 216 5.10 39.42 19.89
N LYS A 217 6.33 38.98 19.59
CA LYS A 217 7.52 39.21 20.44
C LYS A 217 8.78 38.76 19.69
N GLY A 218 9.27 39.65 18.84
CA GLY A 218 10.66 39.63 18.36
C GLY A 218 11.55 40.24 19.43
N GLY A 219 12.41 39.42 20.03
CA GLY A 219 13.43 39.84 21.00
C GLY A 219 14.83 39.68 20.42
N ARG A 220 15.52 40.80 20.25
CA ARG A 220 16.95 40.92 19.95
C ARG A 220 17.79 40.40 21.11
N GLN A 221 18.80 39.58 20.83
CA GLN A 221 20.03 39.31 21.62
C GLN A 221 20.85 38.30 20.79
N GLY A 222 22.14 38.41 20.51
CA GLY A 222 23.16 39.40 20.79
C GLY A 222 24.40 39.02 19.96
N MET A 223 25.16 40.02 19.53
CA MET A 223 26.53 39.85 19.03
C MET A 223 27.48 39.81 20.22
N ALA A 224 28.29 38.76 20.36
CA ALA A 224 29.64 38.83 20.91
C ALA A 224 30.39 37.48 20.79
N GLY A 225 31.41 37.47 19.92
CA GLY A 225 32.72 36.90 20.21
C GLY A 225 32.88 35.38 20.30
N ARG A 226 33.49 34.78 19.26
CA ARG A 226 34.71 33.96 19.46
C ARG A 226 35.50 33.80 18.16
N MET A 227 36.72 34.34 18.20
CA MET A 227 37.77 34.18 17.20
C MET A 227 38.51 32.85 17.37
N ALA A 228 38.97 32.32 16.23
CA ALA A 228 40.24 31.61 15.99
C ALA A 228 40.48 30.20 16.58
N ALA A 229 40.39 29.19 15.69
CA ALA A 229 41.37 28.10 15.46
C ALA A 229 40.93 27.34 14.19
N LYS A 230 41.43 27.65 12.99
CA LYS A 230 42.66 27.15 12.35
C LYS A 230 42.82 25.62 12.32
N LYS A 231 42.72 25.08 11.10
CA LYS A 231 43.26 23.82 10.53
C LYS A 231 42.52 22.50 10.83
N GLY A 232 41.83 22.01 9.80
CA GLY A 232 41.48 20.60 9.61
C GLY A 232 40.24 20.43 8.74
N GLY A 233 40.41 20.22 7.43
CA GLY A 233 39.30 19.82 6.57
C GLY A 233 38.77 18.46 7.03
N GLY A 234 37.55 18.44 7.59
CA GLY A 234 36.92 17.24 8.13
C GLY A 234 35.42 17.31 7.86
N ALA A 235 34.91 16.26 7.22
CA ALA A 235 33.53 16.11 6.79
C ALA A 235 32.51 16.61 7.84
N SER A 236 31.53 17.38 7.38
CA SER A 236 30.39 17.87 8.16
C SER A 236 29.72 16.70 8.89
N ALA A 237 30.06 16.51 10.16
CA ALA A 237 29.41 15.53 10.99
C ALA A 237 27.99 16.04 11.26
N HIS A 238 27.00 15.47 10.56
CA HIS A 238 25.60 15.71 10.87
C HIS A 238 25.38 15.38 12.35
N THR A 239 25.12 16.41 13.16
CA THR A 239 24.90 16.25 14.59
C THR A 239 23.52 15.60 14.75
N LEU A 240 23.51 14.31 15.08
CA LEU A 240 22.28 13.55 15.28
C LEU A 240 21.61 14.04 16.57
N VAL A 241 20.52 14.78 16.43
CA VAL A 241 19.71 15.24 17.55
C VAL A 241 18.64 14.17 17.83
N ALA A 242 18.59 13.66 19.05
CA ALA A 242 17.56 12.70 19.44
C ALA A 242 16.16 13.32 19.36
N VAL A 243 15.17 12.53 18.95
CA VAL A 243 13.77 12.94 18.88
C VAL A 243 13.26 13.20 20.30
N THR A 244 12.72 14.38 20.54
CA THR A 244 12.15 14.73 21.84
C THR A 244 10.76 14.12 22.01
N SER A 245 10.30 13.97 23.27
CA SER A 245 8.95 13.49 23.56
C SER A 245 7.87 14.40 22.95
N ALA A 246 8.12 15.71 22.90
CA ALA A 246 7.22 16.68 22.29
C ALA A 246 7.08 16.47 20.76
N ASP A 247 8.21 16.27 20.07
CA ASP A 247 8.22 16.01 18.62
C ASP A 247 7.49 14.70 18.29
N PHE A 248 7.71 13.67 19.09
CA PHE A 248 7.03 12.38 18.93
C PHE A 248 5.53 12.46 19.24
N ALA A 249 5.13 13.26 20.22
CA ALA A 249 3.73 13.50 20.52
C ALA A 249 3.00 14.18 19.35
N ALA A 250 3.67 15.10 18.64
CA ALA A 250 3.12 15.82 17.49
C ALA A 250 2.82 14.93 16.27
N VAL A 251 3.50 13.78 16.13
CA VAL A 251 3.25 12.84 15.04
C VAL A 251 1.85 12.20 15.16
N PRO A 252 1.07 12.04 14.07
CA PRO A 252 -0.24 11.39 14.12
C PRO A 252 -0.18 9.96 14.65
N LYS A 253 -1.20 9.54 15.42
CA LYS A 253 -1.28 8.18 16.00
C LYS A 253 -1.21 7.09 14.92
N LEU A 254 -1.82 7.32 13.75
CA LEU A 254 -1.79 6.39 12.62
C LEU A 254 -0.37 6.16 12.09
N THR A 255 0.47 7.19 12.10
CA THR A 255 1.87 7.10 11.67
C THR A 255 2.76 6.46 12.73
N LYS A 256 2.45 6.68 14.02
CA LYS A 256 3.15 6.06 15.15
C LYS A 256 2.91 4.56 15.23
N GLY A 257 1.69 4.10 14.95
CA GLY A 257 1.30 2.71 15.12
C GLY A 257 1.61 2.22 16.54
N ASN A 258 2.41 1.15 16.64
CA ASN A 258 2.87 0.57 17.90
C ASN A 258 4.33 0.95 18.24
N ALA A 259 4.97 1.82 17.47
CA ALA A 259 6.35 2.22 17.72
C ALA A 259 6.47 3.06 19.00
N THR A 260 7.46 2.77 19.84
CA THR A 260 7.79 3.57 21.02
C THR A 260 8.86 4.62 20.70
N LEU A 261 8.89 5.71 21.46
CA LEU A 261 9.90 6.79 21.30
C LEU A 261 11.34 6.24 21.37
N GLU A 262 11.59 5.32 22.30
CA GLU A 262 12.90 4.70 22.50
C GLU A 262 13.34 3.90 21.28
N GLU A 263 12.43 3.15 20.67
CA GLU A 263 12.71 2.37 19.47
C GLU A 263 12.99 3.25 18.25
N VAL A 264 12.25 4.36 18.12
CA VAL A 264 12.47 5.35 17.05
C VAL A 264 13.84 6.02 17.21
N ASN A 265 14.20 6.43 18.42
CA ASN A 265 15.51 7.00 18.71
C ASN A 265 16.65 6.00 18.48
N LYS A 266 16.46 4.73 18.89
CA LYS A 266 17.42 3.66 18.63
C LYS A 266 17.63 3.45 17.13
N ALA A 267 16.56 3.40 16.34
CA ALA A 267 16.65 3.25 14.88
C ALA A 267 17.37 4.45 14.25
N TYR A 268 17.07 5.67 14.68
CA TYR A 268 17.73 6.88 14.18
C TYR A 268 19.23 6.91 14.47
N LEU A 269 19.63 6.54 15.69
CA LEU A 269 21.04 6.44 16.07
C LEU A 269 21.77 5.36 15.27
N THR A 270 21.14 4.22 15.00
CA THR A 270 21.74 3.16 14.18
C THR A 270 21.95 3.60 12.73
N ILE A 271 20.97 4.29 12.13
CA ILE A 271 21.11 4.90 10.79
C ILE A 271 22.33 5.84 10.77
N GLY A 272 22.45 6.69 11.78
CA GLY A 272 23.59 7.59 11.93
C GLY A 272 24.93 6.86 12.05
N LYS A 273 25.00 5.78 12.83
CA LYS A 273 26.20 4.93 12.94
C LYS A 273 26.61 4.31 11.61
N ILE A 274 25.65 3.84 10.80
CA ILE A 274 25.93 3.28 9.47
C ILE A 274 26.56 4.34 8.56
N ILE A 275 26.05 5.56 8.60
CA ILE A 275 26.55 6.67 7.77
C ILE A 275 27.94 7.10 8.21
N GLN A 276 28.18 7.15 9.53
CA GLN A 276 29.50 7.43 10.08
C GLN A 276 30.52 6.34 9.68
N LYS A 277 30.14 5.06 9.75
CA LYS A 277 30.96 3.93 9.29
C LYS A 277 31.28 4.02 7.79
N ARG A 278 30.37 4.58 6.98
CA ARG A 278 30.52 4.79 5.53
C ARG A 278 31.21 6.09 5.14
N GLY A 279 31.77 6.82 6.11
CA GLY A 279 32.55 8.05 5.87
C GLY A 279 31.70 9.24 5.43
N ASN A 280 30.51 9.43 6.00
CA ASN A 280 29.58 10.53 5.68
C ASN A 280 29.16 10.61 4.20
N SER A 281 29.25 9.49 3.49
CA SER A 281 28.71 9.43 2.13
C SER A 281 27.18 9.45 2.20
N LEU A 282 26.55 10.40 1.50
CA LEU A 282 25.08 10.51 1.33
C LEU A 282 24.51 9.36 0.47
N LYS A 283 25.17 8.20 0.47
CA LYS A 283 24.72 7.03 -0.28
C LYS A 283 23.45 6.47 0.35
N PRO A 284 22.45 6.09 -0.46
CA PRO A 284 21.25 5.44 0.06
C PRO A 284 21.62 4.18 0.84
N ILE A 285 21.06 4.05 2.05
CA ILE A 285 21.19 2.85 2.87
C ILE A 285 20.13 1.86 2.42
N LEU A 286 20.53 0.62 2.14
CA LEU A 286 19.60 -0.43 1.77
C LEU A 286 18.94 -1.01 3.03
N PRO A 287 17.69 -1.50 2.95
CA PRO A 287 17.03 -2.15 4.08
C PRO A 287 17.84 -3.31 4.68
N ALA A 288 18.58 -4.06 3.85
CA ALA A 288 19.44 -5.15 4.28
C ALA A 288 20.57 -4.68 5.21
N ASP A 289 21.09 -3.47 5.03
CA ASP A 289 22.15 -2.91 5.88
C ASP A 289 21.63 -2.56 7.27
N LEU A 290 20.38 -2.08 7.34
CA LEU A 290 19.71 -1.76 8.60
C LEU A 290 19.40 -3.02 9.39
N GLN A 291 18.96 -4.08 8.69
CA GLN A 291 18.70 -5.38 9.29
C GLN A 291 19.97 -6.01 9.88
N ARG A 292 21.12 -5.88 9.21
CA ARG A 292 22.42 -6.33 9.72
C ARG A 292 22.86 -5.61 11.00
N GLU A 293 22.44 -4.37 11.19
CA GLU A 293 22.73 -3.56 12.38
C GLU A 293 21.62 -3.66 13.45
N GLY A 294 20.70 -4.62 13.30
CA GLY A 294 19.67 -4.93 14.29
C GLY A 294 18.46 -4.00 14.27
N VAL A 295 18.26 -3.23 13.20
CA VAL A 295 17.01 -2.49 12.95
C VAL A 295 16.15 -3.32 12.03
N ASP A 296 15.06 -3.87 12.56
CA ASP A 296 14.07 -4.55 11.75
C ASP A 296 13.29 -3.53 10.90
N VAL A 297 13.41 -3.64 9.57
CA VAL A 297 12.75 -2.78 8.58
C VAL A 297 11.59 -3.50 7.89
N VAL A 298 11.54 -4.83 8.00
CA VAL A 298 10.58 -5.67 7.26
C VAL A 298 9.28 -5.79 8.04
N SER A 299 9.35 -5.88 9.37
CA SER A 299 8.15 -5.93 10.20
C SER A 299 7.33 -4.66 10.13
N ARG A 300 6.05 -4.80 10.48
CA ARG A 300 5.09 -3.70 10.60
C ARG A 300 5.62 -2.59 11.53
N THR A 301 6.08 -2.97 12.73
CA THR A 301 6.65 -2.02 13.70
C THR A 301 7.93 -1.37 13.17
N GLY A 302 8.74 -2.09 12.41
CA GLY A 302 9.91 -1.55 11.70
C GLY A 302 9.55 -0.43 10.73
N LYS A 303 8.54 -0.67 9.88
CA LYS A 303 8.03 0.32 8.93
C LYS A 303 7.45 1.55 9.63
N GLU A 304 6.74 1.36 10.74
CA GLU A 304 6.18 2.44 11.55
C GLU A 304 7.29 3.35 12.11
N LYS A 305 8.40 2.79 12.61
CA LYS A 305 9.57 3.57 13.08
C LYS A 305 10.11 4.49 11.98
N LEU A 306 10.26 3.96 10.76
CA LEU A 306 10.75 4.73 9.62
C LEU A 306 9.75 5.79 9.15
N LEU A 307 8.45 5.49 9.21
CA LEU A 307 7.40 6.45 8.90
C LEU A 307 7.39 7.63 9.86
N VAL A 308 7.58 7.38 11.16
CA VAL A 308 7.73 8.44 12.17
C VAL A 308 8.93 9.33 11.84
N LEU A 309 10.11 8.75 11.58
CA LEU A 309 11.32 9.50 11.22
C LEU A 309 11.15 10.29 9.91
N ARG A 310 10.42 9.74 8.94
CA ARG A 310 10.08 10.43 7.68
C ARG A 310 9.13 11.61 7.93
N HIS A 311 8.15 11.45 8.81
CA HIS A 311 7.19 12.51 9.14
C HIS A 311 7.89 13.71 9.80
N LEU A 312 8.87 13.44 10.66
CA LEU A 312 9.72 14.45 11.29
C LEU A 312 10.78 15.02 10.34
N LYS A 313 10.82 14.56 9.07
CA LYS A 313 11.78 14.98 8.05
C LYS A 313 13.24 14.79 8.48
N LEU A 314 13.51 13.75 9.26
CA LEU A 314 14.88 13.36 9.65
C LEU A 314 15.50 12.41 8.63
N ILE A 315 14.64 11.67 7.91
CA ILE A 315 15.04 10.76 6.84
C ILE A 315 14.13 10.94 5.62
N GLN A 316 14.65 10.57 4.46
CA GLN A 316 13.90 10.33 3.23
C GLN A 316 13.91 8.83 2.92
N VAL A 317 12.73 8.28 2.60
CA VAL A 317 12.58 6.89 2.19
C VAL A 317 12.10 6.87 0.74
N ASN A 318 12.85 6.20 -0.12
CA ASN A 318 12.47 6.02 -1.52
C ASN A 318 11.36 4.95 -1.60
N ALA A 319 10.22 5.29 -2.19
CA ALA A 319 9.07 4.41 -2.28
C ALA A 319 9.29 3.18 -3.17
N ARG A 320 10.22 3.26 -4.12
CA ARG A 320 10.46 2.19 -5.10
C ARG A 320 11.29 1.05 -4.51
N ASP A 321 12.42 1.41 -3.91
CA ASP A 321 13.44 0.43 -3.48
C ASP A 321 13.54 0.32 -1.96
N GLY A 322 12.80 1.15 -1.21
CA GLY A 322 12.87 1.22 0.25
C GLY A 322 14.18 1.80 0.78
N SER A 323 15.01 2.38 -0.10
CA SER A 323 16.30 2.95 0.30
C SER A 323 16.13 4.21 1.15
N ILE A 324 17.00 4.35 2.15
CA ILE A 324 16.90 5.39 3.18
C ILE A 324 18.07 6.36 3.05
N MET A 325 17.77 7.65 3.02
CA MET A 325 18.74 8.74 3.05
C MET A 325 18.47 9.63 4.26
N LEU A 326 19.50 10.23 4.85
CA LEU A 326 19.29 11.34 5.79
C LEU A 326 18.76 12.54 4.99
N ALA A 327 17.77 13.24 5.57
CA ALA A 327 17.16 14.42 4.98
C ALA A 327 18.03 15.68 5.16
#